data_AF-A0A223CWT8-F1
#
_entry.id   AF-A0A223CWT8-F1
#
_cell.length_a   1.000
_cell.length_b   1.000
_cell.length_c   1.000
_cell.angle_alpha   90.00
_cell.angle_beta   90.00
_cell.angle_gamma   90.00
#
_symmetry.space_group_name_H-M   'P 1'
#
loop_
_entity.id
_entity.type
_entity.pdbx_description
1 polymer ?
#
loop_
_entity_poly.entity_id
_entity_poly.type
_entity_poly.pdbx_seq_one_letter_code
_entity_poly.pdbx_strand_id
1 'polypeptide(L)'
;MNQNGAKKDRLLYQLAWVLLLLLVFVAVFGSYLMPYEITQDHKIGVTYETINGVKTPISPPFGPSFEHPLGTDHRGYDVLSLLLNGAKYTLGFAFLVTVVRFVIALPLGLYAGSTGRGGKIIQTLQLITSGVPTLLFVFPTLYGMSILLGMNQGMNPNDPKILMFAFLLFSLLVLIGIFQIAHQMAERARFFAAKEYIGAAKTMGASTSRIVFRHLMPHLRPDMWFAILTDFIQVLFLIGQLAVLNIFLGGGERFVYDDGPPQQFMTLTMTGEWGGMISYGSRALREYPWLLFSAGLFLTLSILILSFFSKQLQKRLARPYLYRTKPLMQNKPVMAFGTAAVAACVLILVFLPNKSPTVISATAQVEEQQVDLMKKELEEQIKKQEERMKETATAIIKNLKDDKWSYAQAYIYIEPGKNRSFMSNYKEPFAPFDDWLQKLKAGYELVEFGAITRSEKRITWFDGTEIDLLQIEIKVKGPNGEQESWLLPMNGNRAVGEVTNPDDNK
;
A
#
# COMPACT_ATOMS: atom_id res chain seq x y z
N MET A 1 38.06 -27.65 -22.35
CA MET A 1 36.99 -27.17 -21.45
C MET A 1 36.79 -28.23 -20.38
N ASN A 2 37.06 -27.94 -19.11
CA ASN A 2 37.04 -28.94 -18.02
C ASN A 2 35.60 -29.46 -17.82
N GLN A 3 35.35 -30.78 -17.83
CA GLN A 3 34.00 -31.36 -17.75
C GLN A 3 33.23 -30.89 -16.49
N ASN A 4 33.95 -30.65 -15.40
CA ASN A 4 33.40 -30.11 -14.15
C ASN A 4 32.86 -28.67 -14.30
N GLY A 5 33.49 -27.85 -15.17
CA GLY A 5 33.02 -26.49 -15.46
C GLY A 5 31.71 -26.47 -16.23
N ALA A 6 31.59 -27.32 -17.26
CA ALA A 6 30.37 -27.42 -18.06
C ALA A 6 29.16 -27.93 -17.26
N LYS A 7 29.37 -28.88 -16.34
CA LYS A 7 28.33 -29.36 -15.42
C LYS A 7 27.88 -28.25 -14.46
N LYS A 8 28.82 -27.50 -13.88
CA LYS A 8 28.53 -26.36 -13.00
C LYS A 8 27.72 -25.27 -13.71
N ASP A 9 28.11 -24.88 -14.93
CA ASP A 9 27.39 -23.87 -15.70
C ASP A 9 25.96 -24.31 -16.08
N ARG A 10 25.76 -25.62 -16.29
CA ARG A 10 24.41 -26.19 -16.48
C ARG A 10 23.55 -26.09 -15.23
N LEU A 11 24.09 -26.46 -14.07
CA LEU A 11 23.37 -26.39 -12.80
C LEU A 11 22.99 -24.95 -12.45
N LEU A 12 23.92 -23.99 -12.61
CA LEU A 12 23.64 -22.57 -12.34
C LEU A 12 22.56 -22.00 -13.26
N TYR A 13 22.50 -22.45 -14.52
CA TYR A 13 21.44 -22.04 -15.44
C TYR A 13 20.08 -22.64 -15.06
N GLN A 14 20.04 -23.90 -14.64
CA GLN A 14 18.81 -24.53 -14.13
C GLN A 14 18.30 -23.84 -12.87
N LEU A 15 19.20 -23.53 -11.92
CA LEU A 15 18.87 -22.77 -10.72
C LEU A 15 18.27 -21.40 -11.08
N ALA A 16 18.83 -20.70 -12.06
CA ALA A 16 18.32 -19.41 -12.49
C ALA A 16 16.87 -19.50 -13.01
N TRP A 17 16.53 -20.55 -13.75
CA TRP A 17 15.15 -20.81 -14.20
C TRP A 17 14.22 -21.12 -13.04
N VAL A 18 14.64 -21.97 -12.10
CA VAL A 18 13.82 -22.31 -10.92
C VAL A 18 13.49 -21.04 -10.11
N LEU A 19 14.48 -20.19 -9.87
CA LEU A 19 14.28 -18.92 -9.16
C LEU A 19 13.37 -17.97 -9.93
N LEU A 20 13.51 -17.88 -11.26
CA LEU A 20 12.64 -17.05 -12.09
C LEU A 20 11.19 -17.56 -12.07
N LEU A 21 10.99 -18.88 -12.19
CA LEU A 21 9.66 -19.49 -12.14
C LEU A 21 9.01 -19.31 -10.76
N LEU A 22 9.79 -19.40 -9.69
CA LEU A 22 9.31 -19.09 -8.34
C LEU A 22 8.88 -17.62 -8.23
N LEU A 23 9.67 -16.69 -8.78
CA LEU A 23 9.31 -15.27 -8.79
C LEU A 23 8.01 -15.00 -9.56
N VAL A 24 7.85 -15.63 -10.72
CA VAL A 24 6.61 -15.55 -11.53
C VAL A 24 5.44 -16.19 -10.78
N PHE A 25 5.67 -17.32 -10.10
CA PHE A 25 4.65 -17.99 -9.30
C PHE A 25 4.15 -17.10 -8.16
N VAL A 26 5.05 -16.47 -7.41
CA VAL A 26 4.68 -15.49 -6.37
C VAL A 26 3.96 -14.28 -6.98
N ALA A 27 4.38 -13.79 -8.14
CA ALA A 27 3.73 -12.67 -8.82
C ALA A 27 2.27 -12.98 -9.23
N VAL A 28 1.98 -14.21 -9.65
CA VAL A 28 0.65 -14.61 -10.16
C VAL A 28 -0.24 -15.14 -9.04
N PHE A 29 0.31 -15.99 -8.17
CA PHE A 29 -0.43 -16.72 -7.15
C PHE A 29 -0.25 -16.15 -5.73
N GLY A 30 0.58 -15.12 -5.54
CA GLY A 30 0.85 -14.54 -4.22
C GLY A 30 -0.41 -14.18 -3.44
N SER A 31 -1.39 -13.53 -4.09
CA SER A 31 -2.67 -13.19 -3.46
C SER A 31 -3.46 -14.42 -2.97
N TYR A 32 -3.29 -15.60 -3.57
CA TYR A 32 -3.96 -16.82 -3.10
C TYR A 32 -3.18 -17.54 -1.99
N LEU A 33 -1.92 -17.18 -1.79
CA LEU A 33 -1.02 -17.77 -0.79
C LEU A 33 -0.93 -16.92 0.49
N MET A 34 -1.72 -15.86 0.58
CA MET A 34 -1.73 -14.99 1.75
C MET A 34 -2.22 -15.78 2.99
N PRO A 35 -1.48 -15.77 4.11
CA PRO A 35 -1.96 -16.37 5.35
C PRO A 35 -3.24 -15.72 5.89
N TYR A 36 -3.39 -14.41 5.69
CA TYR A 36 -4.53 -13.62 6.14
C TYR A 36 -5.11 -12.79 5.01
N GLU A 37 -6.43 -12.65 4.97
CA GLU A 37 -7.08 -11.76 4.00
C GLU A 37 -6.87 -10.29 4.36
N ILE A 38 -6.75 -9.41 3.35
CA ILE A 38 -6.61 -7.96 3.55
C ILE A 38 -8.02 -7.35 3.66
N THR A 39 -8.75 -7.73 4.70
CA THR A 39 -10.11 -7.26 5.02
C THR A 39 -10.16 -6.65 6.42
N GLN A 40 -11.14 -5.78 6.68
CA GLN A 40 -11.27 -5.10 7.98
C GLN A 40 -11.34 -6.08 9.16
N ASP A 41 -11.92 -7.26 8.94
CA ASP A 41 -12.12 -8.29 9.96
C ASP A 41 -10.82 -9.00 10.40
N HIS A 42 -9.79 -8.96 9.56
CA HIS A 42 -8.49 -9.58 9.83
C HIS A 42 -7.42 -8.56 10.29
N LYS A 43 -7.82 -7.31 10.55
CA LYS A 43 -6.92 -6.32 11.15
C LYS A 43 -6.72 -6.64 12.62
N ILE A 44 -5.46 -6.67 13.04
CA ILE A 44 -5.15 -6.71 14.46
C ILE A 44 -5.38 -5.32 15.04
N GLY A 45 -6.31 -5.22 16.00
CA GLY A 45 -6.59 -3.99 16.73
C GLY A 45 -5.63 -3.76 17.89
N VAL A 46 -6.07 -2.92 18.84
CA VAL A 46 -5.36 -2.67 20.09
C VAL A 46 -5.26 -3.97 20.90
N THR A 47 -4.06 -4.33 21.32
CA THR A 47 -3.76 -5.49 22.18
C THR A 47 -3.19 -5.01 23.51
N TYR A 48 -3.07 -5.86 24.53
CA TYR A 48 -2.52 -5.50 25.84
C TYR A 48 -1.24 -6.27 26.13
N GLU A 49 -0.16 -5.58 26.47
CA GLU A 49 1.08 -6.18 26.97
C GLU A 49 1.26 -5.81 28.45
N THR A 50 1.58 -6.79 29.29
CA THR A 50 1.92 -6.54 30.70
C THR A 50 3.37 -6.10 30.79
N ILE A 51 3.59 -4.82 31.10
CA ILE A 51 4.92 -4.25 31.32
C ILE A 51 5.02 -3.80 32.77
N ASN A 52 6.03 -4.31 33.49
CA ASN A 52 6.22 -4.05 34.93
C ASN A 52 4.96 -4.32 35.79
N GLY A 53 4.16 -5.32 35.42
CA GLY A 53 2.92 -5.67 36.13
C GLY A 53 1.69 -4.85 35.71
N VAL A 54 1.84 -3.85 34.85
CA VAL A 54 0.74 -3.00 34.35
C VAL A 54 0.33 -3.47 32.94
N LYS A 55 -0.96 -3.74 32.73
CA LYS A 55 -1.50 -4.06 31.39
C LYS A 55 -1.59 -2.78 30.56
N THR A 56 -0.62 -2.56 29.67
CA THR A 56 -0.59 -1.40 28.79
C THR A 56 -1.22 -1.71 27.43
N PRO A 57 -2.10 -0.86 26.90
CA PRO A 57 -2.61 -1.00 25.54
C PRO A 57 -1.51 -0.66 24.53
N ILE A 58 -1.30 -1.56 23.57
CA ILE A 58 -0.39 -1.40 22.44
C ILE A 58 -1.18 -1.46 21.15
N SER A 59 -0.95 -0.48 20.28
CA SER A 59 -1.56 -0.42 18.96
C SER A 59 -0.57 -0.89 17.88
N PRO A 60 -1.06 -1.36 16.72
CA PRO A 60 -0.22 -1.60 15.56
C PRO A 60 0.60 -0.35 15.19
N PRO A 61 1.78 -0.53 14.58
CA PRO A 61 2.32 -1.78 14.04
C PRO A 61 3.03 -2.66 15.09
N PHE A 62 2.79 -3.97 15.02
CA PHE A 62 3.44 -4.98 15.84
C PHE A 62 4.67 -5.56 15.13
N GLY A 63 5.70 -5.88 15.91
CA GLY A 63 6.93 -6.52 15.41
C GLY A 63 6.72 -7.97 14.95
N PRO A 64 7.74 -8.58 14.32
CA PRO A 64 7.69 -9.98 13.89
C PRO A 64 7.37 -10.96 15.02
N SER A 65 6.32 -11.76 14.84
CA SER A 65 5.89 -12.80 15.78
C SER A 65 5.71 -14.14 15.08
N PHE A 66 5.39 -15.21 15.84
CA PHE A 66 5.14 -16.52 15.24
C PHE A 66 3.90 -16.52 14.33
N GLU A 67 2.87 -15.77 14.70
CA GLU A 67 1.65 -15.60 13.91
C GLU A 67 1.85 -14.62 12.74
N HIS A 68 2.68 -13.59 12.95
CA HIS A 68 3.01 -12.58 11.95
C HIS A 68 4.52 -12.52 11.69
N PRO A 69 5.09 -13.41 10.87
CA PRO A 69 6.55 -13.57 10.72
C PRO A 69 7.29 -12.31 10.24
N LEU A 70 6.60 -11.36 9.62
CA LEU A 70 7.14 -10.08 9.17
C LEU A 70 6.52 -8.88 9.90
N GLY A 71 5.75 -9.12 10.96
CA GLY A 71 5.01 -8.12 11.72
C GLY A 71 3.76 -7.61 11.02
N THR A 72 3.18 -6.53 11.54
CA THR A 72 2.01 -5.87 10.96
C THR A 72 2.32 -4.45 10.50
N ASP A 73 1.52 -3.94 9.57
CA ASP A 73 1.55 -2.53 9.15
C ASP A 73 0.85 -1.62 10.18
N HIS A 74 0.88 -0.31 9.94
CA HIS A 74 0.25 0.71 10.78
C HIS A 74 -1.27 0.53 10.95
N ARG A 75 -1.94 -0.21 10.06
CA ARG A 75 -3.38 -0.52 10.14
C ARG A 75 -3.66 -1.85 10.84
N GLY A 76 -2.63 -2.59 11.24
CA GLY A 76 -2.77 -3.93 11.81
C GLY A 76 -2.88 -5.05 10.77
N TYR A 77 -2.57 -4.80 9.50
CA TYR A 77 -2.54 -5.86 8.49
C TYR A 77 -1.22 -6.62 8.53
N ASP A 78 -1.29 -7.94 8.32
CA ASP A 78 -0.10 -8.80 8.18
C ASP A 78 0.79 -8.38 7.00
N VAL A 79 2.07 -8.09 7.29
CA VAL A 79 3.04 -7.60 6.29
C VAL A 79 3.35 -8.65 5.23
N LEU A 80 3.38 -9.94 5.59
CA LEU A 80 3.63 -11.02 4.62
C LEU A 80 2.49 -11.12 3.59
N SER A 81 1.25 -11.06 4.06
CA SER A 81 0.04 -11.05 3.23
C SER A 81 0.04 -9.83 2.29
N LEU A 82 0.38 -8.64 2.80
CA LEU A 82 0.56 -7.43 1.98
C LEU A 82 1.64 -7.61 0.90
N LEU A 83 2.79 -8.20 1.23
CA LEU A 83 3.88 -8.42 0.27
C LEU A 83 3.50 -9.39 -0.84
N LEU A 84 2.82 -10.48 -0.48
CA LEU A 84 2.35 -11.48 -1.43
C LEU A 84 1.27 -10.89 -2.37
N ASN A 85 0.35 -10.09 -1.84
CA ASN A 85 -0.61 -9.36 -2.67
C ASN A 85 0.05 -8.31 -3.56
N GLY A 86 1.02 -7.57 -3.00
CA GLY A 86 1.76 -6.50 -3.65
C GLY A 86 2.67 -6.92 -4.80
N ALA A 87 3.02 -8.22 -4.86
CA ALA A 87 3.91 -8.78 -5.86
C ALA A 87 3.37 -8.56 -7.28
N LYS A 88 2.08 -8.83 -7.51
CA LYS A 88 1.43 -8.67 -8.83
C LYS A 88 1.40 -7.22 -9.30
N TYR A 89 1.20 -6.29 -8.38
CA TYR A 89 1.18 -4.87 -8.69
C TYR A 89 2.59 -4.35 -8.99
N THR A 90 3.60 -4.73 -8.21
CA THR A 90 4.98 -4.27 -8.40
C THR A 90 5.62 -4.88 -9.65
N LEU A 91 5.60 -6.21 -9.74
CA LEU A 91 6.22 -6.94 -10.85
C LEU A 91 5.42 -6.77 -12.14
N GLY A 92 4.08 -6.82 -12.05
CA GLY A 92 3.20 -6.63 -13.21
C GLY A 92 3.28 -5.22 -13.78
N PHE A 93 3.33 -4.18 -12.93
CA PHE A 93 3.49 -2.80 -13.39
C PHE A 93 4.83 -2.60 -14.10
N ALA A 94 5.93 -3.04 -13.48
CA ALA A 94 7.26 -2.94 -14.10
C ALA A 94 7.34 -3.73 -15.42
N PHE A 95 6.71 -4.91 -15.48
CA PHE A 95 6.64 -5.71 -16.70
C PHE A 95 5.84 -4.99 -17.80
N LEU A 96 4.69 -4.41 -17.46
CA LEU A 96 3.86 -3.66 -18.40
C LEU A 96 4.60 -2.46 -18.98
N VAL A 97 5.31 -1.69 -18.14
CA VAL A 97 6.16 -0.57 -18.57
C VAL A 97 7.21 -1.06 -19.58
N THR A 98 7.93 -2.13 -19.26
CA THR A 98 8.95 -2.69 -20.15
C THR A 98 8.36 -3.20 -21.47
N VAL A 99 7.25 -3.92 -21.44
CA VAL A 99 6.62 -4.42 -22.68
C VAL A 99 6.21 -3.26 -23.58
N VAL A 100 5.53 -2.24 -23.05
CA VAL A 100 5.09 -1.08 -23.85
C VAL A 100 6.28 -0.30 -24.39
N ARG A 101 7.34 -0.11 -23.59
CA ARG A 101 8.60 0.47 -24.07
C ARG A 101 9.15 -0.29 -25.28
N PHE A 102 9.19 -1.62 -25.24
CA PHE A 102 9.71 -2.42 -26.35
C PHE A 102 8.81 -2.44 -27.57
N VAL A 103 7.49 -2.47 -27.40
CA VAL A 103 6.52 -2.39 -28.50
C VAL A 103 6.72 -1.11 -29.32
N ILE A 104 7.06 0.01 -28.66
CA ILE A 104 7.28 1.30 -29.32
C ILE A 104 8.74 1.44 -29.79
N ALA A 105 9.71 1.12 -28.93
CA ALA A 105 11.13 1.35 -29.19
C ALA A 105 11.71 0.41 -30.25
N LEU A 106 11.25 -0.84 -30.34
CA LEU A 106 11.79 -1.82 -31.27
C LEU A 106 11.52 -1.44 -32.74
N PRO A 107 10.29 -1.12 -33.17
CA PRO A 107 10.05 -0.63 -34.53
C PRO A 107 10.86 0.62 -34.85
N LEU A 108 10.89 1.60 -33.94
CA LEU A 108 11.65 2.85 -34.12
C LEU A 108 13.15 2.59 -34.31
N GLY A 109 13.73 1.75 -33.45
CA GLY A 109 15.15 1.40 -33.50
C GLY A 109 15.52 0.60 -34.74
N LEU A 110 14.75 -0.43 -35.08
CA LEU A 110 14.98 -1.25 -36.28
C LEU A 110 14.84 -0.43 -37.57
N TYR A 111 13.83 0.44 -37.64
CA TYR A 111 13.64 1.33 -38.79
C TYR A 111 14.81 2.30 -38.93
N ALA A 112 15.19 2.97 -37.84
CA ALA A 112 16.29 3.93 -37.87
C ALA A 112 17.62 3.27 -38.19
N GLY A 113 17.85 2.05 -37.68
CA GLY A 113 19.10 1.34 -37.91
C GLY A 113 19.23 0.71 -39.28
N SER A 114 18.13 0.30 -39.90
CA SER A 114 18.12 -0.30 -41.25
C SER A 114 18.13 0.73 -42.38
N THR A 115 17.44 1.87 -42.18
CA THR A 115 17.31 2.92 -43.21
C THR A 115 18.30 4.07 -43.04
N GLY A 116 18.88 4.24 -41.85
CA GLY A 116 19.67 5.41 -41.48
C GLY A 116 18.84 6.69 -41.22
N ARG A 117 17.51 6.65 -41.41
CA ARG A 117 16.61 7.80 -41.20
C ARG A 117 16.17 7.89 -39.74
N GLY A 118 16.02 9.10 -39.21
CA GLY A 118 15.58 9.31 -37.82
C GLY A 118 16.59 8.93 -36.73
N GLY A 119 17.71 8.28 -37.08
CA GLY A 119 18.74 7.86 -36.12
C GLY A 119 19.36 9.03 -35.34
N LYS A 120 19.55 10.19 -35.98
CA LYS A 120 20.01 11.42 -35.31
C LYS A 120 19.01 11.90 -34.27
N ILE A 121 17.71 11.92 -34.59
CA ILE A 121 16.64 12.34 -33.67
C ILE A 121 16.60 11.41 -32.45
N ILE A 122 16.60 10.09 -32.69
CA ILE A 122 16.61 9.09 -31.61
C ILE A 122 17.85 9.26 -30.74
N GLN A 123 19.03 9.48 -31.33
CA GLN A 123 20.27 9.74 -30.59
C GLN A 123 20.19 11.02 -29.76
N THR A 124 19.68 12.12 -30.30
CA THR A 124 19.52 13.38 -29.56
C THR A 124 18.56 13.22 -28.39
N LEU A 125 17.39 12.60 -28.60
CA LEU A 125 16.42 12.34 -27.53
C LEU A 125 16.97 11.37 -26.48
N GLN A 126 17.73 10.36 -26.90
CA GLN A 126 18.43 9.45 -26.00
C GLN A 126 19.48 10.21 -25.16
N LEU A 127 20.25 11.13 -25.75
CA LEU A 127 21.23 11.94 -25.01
C LEU A 127 20.55 12.85 -23.99
N ILE A 128 19.41 13.46 -24.33
CA ILE A 128 18.64 14.29 -23.38
C ILE A 128 18.14 13.45 -22.20
N THR A 129 17.59 12.26 -22.50
CA THR A 129 16.99 11.38 -21.47
C THR A 129 18.02 10.62 -20.63
N SER A 130 19.23 10.38 -21.15
CA SER A 130 20.31 9.66 -20.45
C SER A 130 21.41 10.56 -19.90
N GLY A 131 21.50 11.82 -20.34
CA GLY A 131 22.48 12.79 -19.87
C GLY A 131 22.27 13.22 -18.42
N VAL A 132 21.08 12.97 -17.87
CA VAL A 132 20.74 13.21 -16.47
C VAL A 132 20.20 11.89 -15.89
N PRO A 133 20.51 11.54 -14.62
CA PRO A 133 19.88 10.41 -13.95
C PRO A 133 18.36 10.46 -14.07
N THR A 134 17.74 9.37 -14.55
CA THR A 134 16.29 9.29 -14.79
C THR A 134 15.45 9.75 -13.61
N LEU A 135 15.90 9.45 -12.38
CA LEU A 135 15.24 9.88 -11.15
C LEU A 135 15.08 11.41 -11.06
N LEU A 136 16.09 12.19 -11.49
CA LEU A 136 16.05 13.67 -11.42
C LEU A 136 15.05 14.29 -12.39
N PHE A 137 14.64 13.58 -13.44
CA PHE A 137 13.56 14.02 -14.32
C PHE A 137 12.21 13.51 -13.82
N VAL A 138 12.13 12.23 -13.45
CA VAL A 138 10.88 11.59 -13.05
C VAL A 138 10.34 12.16 -11.73
N PHE A 139 11.20 12.31 -10.73
CA PHE A 139 10.75 12.69 -9.39
C PHE A 139 10.14 14.10 -9.34
N PRO A 140 10.78 15.19 -9.81
CA PRO A 140 10.18 16.52 -9.74
C PRO A 140 8.86 16.62 -10.51
N THR A 141 8.76 15.97 -11.67
CA THR A 141 7.53 15.94 -12.47
C THR A 141 6.39 15.25 -11.74
N LEU A 142 6.63 14.05 -11.18
CA LEU A 142 5.60 13.31 -10.46
C LEU A 142 5.27 13.94 -9.12
N TYR A 143 6.26 14.50 -8.43
CA TYR A 143 6.04 15.21 -7.17
C TYR A 143 5.19 16.46 -7.39
N GLY A 144 5.51 17.30 -8.38
CA GLY A 144 4.69 18.45 -8.75
C GLY A 144 3.26 18.04 -9.14
N MET A 145 3.12 16.95 -9.90
CA MET A 145 1.80 16.43 -10.24
C MET A 145 1.04 15.89 -9.03
N SER A 146 1.71 15.22 -8.09
CA SER A 146 1.09 14.74 -6.86
C SER A 146 0.51 15.88 -6.02
N ILE A 147 1.17 17.04 -6.00
CA ILE A 147 0.68 18.26 -5.36
C ILE A 147 -0.53 18.82 -6.10
N LEU A 148 -0.46 18.93 -7.43
CA LEU A 148 -1.56 19.46 -8.26
C LEU A 148 -2.82 18.59 -8.15
N LEU A 149 -2.65 17.28 -8.05
CA LEU A 149 -3.75 16.35 -7.85
C LEU A 149 -4.26 16.33 -6.40
N GLY A 150 -3.55 16.95 -5.46
CA GLY A 150 -3.91 16.95 -4.05
C GLY A 150 -3.69 15.58 -3.39
N MET A 151 -2.76 14.76 -3.88
CA MET A 151 -2.45 13.45 -3.30
C MET A 151 -2.02 13.54 -1.84
N ASN A 152 -1.48 14.70 -1.46
CA ASN A 152 -1.07 15.01 -0.09
C ASN A 152 -2.24 15.38 0.83
N GLN A 153 -3.48 15.45 0.34
CA GLN A 153 -4.64 15.88 1.16
C GLN A 153 -5.45 14.69 1.70
N GLY A 154 -5.07 13.46 1.36
CA GLY A 154 -5.83 12.25 1.65
C GLY A 154 -6.93 12.07 0.61
N MET A 155 -6.86 10.98 -0.14
CA MET A 155 -7.83 10.65 -1.17
C MET A 155 -8.69 9.49 -0.70
N ASN A 156 -9.97 9.51 -1.09
CA ASN A 156 -10.81 8.33 -0.99
C ASN A 156 -10.20 7.24 -1.91
N PRO A 157 -10.18 5.97 -1.48
CA PRO A 157 -9.79 4.83 -2.32
C PRO A 157 -10.35 4.83 -3.75
N ASN A 158 -11.57 5.36 -3.91
CA ASN A 158 -12.28 5.42 -5.20
C ASN A 158 -12.09 6.74 -5.94
N ASP A 159 -11.16 7.60 -5.51
CA ASP A 159 -10.91 8.88 -6.18
C ASP A 159 -10.27 8.63 -7.57
N PRO A 160 -10.90 9.10 -8.67
CA PRO A 160 -10.38 8.93 -10.03
C PRO A 160 -8.98 9.53 -10.22
N LYS A 161 -8.56 10.47 -9.34
CA LYS A 161 -7.22 11.06 -9.36
C LYS A 161 -6.11 10.03 -9.11
N ILE A 162 -6.39 8.94 -8.38
CA ILE A 162 -5.42 7.85 -8.15
C ILE A 162 -5.09 7.16 -9.47
N LEU A 163 -6.12 6.80 -10.25
CA LEU A 163 -5.94 6.19 -11.58
C LEU A 163 -5.23 7.15 -12.53
N MET A 164 -5.57 8.43 -12.49
CA MET A 164 -4.89 9.44 -13.31
C MET A 164 -3.40 9.57 -12.93
N PHE A 165 -3.07 9.57 -11.65
CA PHE A 165 -1.67 9.57 -11.21
C PHE A 165 -0.93 8.31 -11.64
N ALA A 166 -1.54 7.13 -11.47
CA ALA A 166 -0.97 5.86 -11.92
C ALA A 166 -0.70 5.86 -13.43
N PHE A 167 -1.63 6.41 -14.22
CA PHE A 167 -1.47 6.57 -15.68
C PHE A 167 -0.33 7.53 -16.03
N LEU A 168 -0.16 8.63 -15.28
CA LEU A 168 0.93 9.59 -15.50
C LEU A 168 2.29 9.00 -15.11
N LEU A 169 2.37 8.30 -13.97
CA LEU A 169 3.53 7.53 -13.56
C LEU A 169 3.91 6.53 -14.66
N PHE A 170 2.94 5.73 -15.13
CA PHE A 170 3.13 4.78 -16.22
C PHE A 170 3.66 5.46 -17.50
N SER A 171 2.97 6.50 -17.96
CA SER A 171 3.29 7.20 -19.22
C SER A 171 4.68 7.84 -19.18
N LEU A 172 5.03 8.45 -18.04
CA LEU A 172 6.33 9.11 -17.87
C LEU A 172 7.46 8.08 -17.85
N LEU A 173 7.30 6.96 -17.13
CA LEU A 173 8.26 5.87 -17.15
C LEU A 173 8.41 5.31 -18.57
N VAL A 174 7.32 5.08 -19.30
CA VAL A 174 7.39 4.59 -20.68
C VAL A 174 8.15 5.59 -21.58
N LEU A 175 7.79 6.87 -21.55
CA LEU A 175 8.35 7.91 -22.41
C LEU A 175 9.87 8.01 -22.29
N ILE A 176 10.40 8.02 -21.07
CA ILE A 176 11.83 8.23 -20.82
C ILE A 176 12.66 7.01 -21.26
N GLY A 177 12.12 5.79 -21.12
CA GLY A 177 12.84 4.57 -21.47
C GLY A 177 12.86 4.24 -22.96
N ILE A 178 11.87 4.70 -23.74
CA ILE A 178 11.73 4.36 -25.17
C ILE A 178 12.99 4.75 -25.96
N PHE A 179 13.52 5.95 -25.76
CA PHE A 179 14.62 6.47 -26.57
C PHE A 179 15.93 5.72 -26.33
N GLN A 180 16.19 5.31 -25.08
CA GLN A 180 17.37 4.51 -24.73
C GLN A 180 17.34 3.15 -25.45
N ILE A 181 16.20 2.46 -25.42
CA ILE A 181 16.03 1.15 -26.07
C ILE A 181 16.05 1.31 -27.59
N ALA A 182 15.37 2.31 -28.14
CA ALA A 182 15.32 2.55 -29.58
C ALA A 182 16.70 2.86 -30.15
N HIS A 183 17.49 3.66 -29.43
CA HIS A 183 18.88 3.95 -29.81
C HIS A 183 19.74 2.68 -29.78
N GLN A 184 19.67 1.90 -28.70
CA GLN A 184 20.41 0.65 -28.57
C GLN A 184 20.07 -0.33 -29.71
N MET A 185 18.78 -0.51 -30.03
CA MET A 185 18.35 -1.37 -31.13
C MET A 185 18.78 -0.80 -32.49
N ALA A 186 18.78 0.53 -32.68
CA ALA A 186 19.27 1.16 -33.90
C ALA A 186 20.77 0.96 -34.12
N GLU A 187 21.59 1.02 -33.07
CA GLU A 187 23.02 0.72 -33.16
C GLU A 187 23.27 -0.75 -33.54
N ARG A 188 22.56 -1.68 -32.89
CA ARG A 188 22.66 -3.10 -33.21
C ARG A 188 22.20 -3.41 -34.63
N ALA A 189 21.08 -2.84 -35.04
CA ALA A 189 20.57 -2.98 -36.40
C ALA A 189 21.56 -2.41 -37.44
N ARG A 190 22.18 -1.24 -37.18
CA ARG A 190 23.24 -0.68 -38.05
C ARG A 190 24.43 -1.62 -38.16
N PHE A 191 24.89 -2.17 -37.04
CA PHE A 191 26.02 -3.10 -37.03
C PHE A 191 25.78 -4.34 -37.91
N PHE A 192 24.60 -4.95 -37.83
CA PHE A 192 24.25 -6.09 -38.68
C PHE A 192 23.96 -5.68 -40.12
N ALA A 193 23.35 -4.50 -40.34
CA ALA A 193 23.08 -3.98 -41.68
C ALA A 193 24.34 -3.68 -42.49
N ALA A 194 25.49 -3.45 -41.82
CA ALA A 194 26.78 -3.21 -42.44
C ALA A 194 27.51 -4.49 -42.91
N LYS A 195 26.94 -5.68 -42.69
CA LYS A 195 27.56 -6.94 -43.08
C LYS A 195 27.38 -7.23 -44.58
N GLU A 196 28.37 -7.86 -45.19
CA GLU A 196 28.42 -8.13 -46.65
C GLU A 196 27.21 -8.93 -47.16
N TYR A 197 26.70 -9.89 -46.38
CA TYR A 197 25.52 -10.67 -46.76
C TYR A 197 24.24 -9.82 -46.88
N ILE A 198 24.15 -8.69 -46.16
CA ILE A 198 23.06 -7.72 -46.32
C ILE A 198 23.26 -6.92 -47.61
N GLY A 199 24.51 -6.58 -47.95
CA GLY A 199 24.86 -5.96 -49.23
C GLY A 199 24.43 -6.82 -50.42
N ALA A 200 24.77 -8.12 -50.38
CA ALA A 200 24.34 -9.07 -51.40
C ALA A 200 22.80 -9.23 -51.46
N ALA A 201 22.11 -9.25 -50.32
CA ALA A 201 20.65 -9.28 -50.32
C ALA A 201 20.02 -8.03 -50.97
N LYS A 202 20.61 -6.85 -50.75
CA LYS A 202 20.17 -5.59 -51.37
C LYS A 202 20.38 -5.59 -52.89
N THR A 203 21.51 -6.10 -53.39
CA THR A 203 21.76 -6.19 -54.84
C THR A 203 20.81 -7.17 -55.52
N MET A 204 20.35 -8.21 -54.81
CA MET A 204 19.28 -9.10 -55.26
C MET A 204 17.86 -8.51 -55.14
N GLY A 205 17.71 -7.22 -54.84
CA GLY A 205 16.41 -6.53 -54.79
C GLY A 205 15.59 -6.80 -53.53
N ALA A 206 16.20 -7.23 -52.42
CA ALA A 206 15.48 -7.40 -51.16
C ALA A 206 14.98 -6.04 -50.62
N SER A 207 13.69 -5.94 -50.34
CA SER A 207 13.09 -4.75 -49.70
C SER A 207 13.60 -4.56 -48.26
N THR A 208 13.54 -3.33 -47.75
CA THR A 208 13.93 -3.01 -46.37
C THR A 208 13.22 -3.88 -45.34
N SER A 209 11.91 -4.12 -45.51
CA SER A 209 11.14 -4.98 -44.61
C SER A 209 11.63 -6.43 -44.67
N ARG A 210 11.94 -6.96 -45.87
CA ARG A 210 12.53 -8.30 -46.02
C ARG A 210 13.88 -8.39 -45.31
N ILE A 211 14.72 -7.36 -45.48
CA ILE A 211 16.01 -7.24 -44.81
C ILE A 211 15.83 -7.26 -43.28
N VAL A 212 14.94 -6.43 -42.74
CA VAL A 212 14.68 -6.34 -41.29
C VAL A 212 14.17 -7.66 -40.73
N PHE A 213 13.06 -8.19 -41.24
CA PHE A 213 12.40 -9.35 -40.62
C PHE A 213 13.10 -10.67 -40.88
N ARG A 214 13.69 -10.86 -42.07
CA ARG A 214 14.31 -12.13 -42.47
C ARG A 214 15.81 -12.19 -42.20
N HIS A 215 16.51 -11.06 -42.24
CA HIS A 215 17.97 -11.04 -42.08
C HIS A 215 18.42 -10.39 -40.77
N LEU A 216 17.86 -9.28 -40.30
CA LEU A 216 18.31 -8.64 -39.06
C LEU A 216 17.68 -9.24 -37.80
N MET A 217 16.36 -9.38 -37.80
CA MET A 217 15.59 -9.76 -36.60
C MET A 217 16.05 -11.09 -35.99
N PRO A 218 16.34 -12.17 -36.75
CA PRO A 218 16.85 -13.42 -36.18
C PRO A 218 18.19 -13.27 -35.45
N HIS A 219 19.06 -12.36 -35.90
CA HIS A 219 20.35 -12.08 -35.25
C HIS A 219 20.21 -11.17 -34.03
N LEU A 220 19.19 -10.31 -34.01
CA LEU A 220 18.92 -9.39 -32.90
C LEU A 220 18.16 -10.04 -31.73
N ARG A 221 17.48 -11.17 -31.93
CA ARG A 221 16.68 -11.84 -30.88
C ARG A 221 17.41 -12.03 -29.54
N PRO A 222 18.67 -12.51 -29.49
CA PRO A 222 19.39 -12.65 -28.22
C PRO A 222 19.61 -11.31 -27.51
N ASP A 223 19.98 -10.28 -28.28
CA ASP A 223 20.22 -8.93 -27.78
C ASP A 223 18.93 -8.30 -27.26
N MET A 224 17.80 -8.54 -27.96
CA MET A 224 16.47 -8.08 -27.55
C MET A 224 16.06 -8.68 -26.22
N TRP A 225 16.19 -10.00 -26.04
CA TRP A 225 15.85 -10.64 -24.77
C TRP A 225 16.67 -10.11 -23.60
N PHE A 226 17.97 -9.90 -23.82
CA PHE A 226 18.84 -9.32 -22.80
C PHE A 226 18.43 -7.87 -22.47
N ALA A 227 18.10 -7.08 -23.50
CA ALA A 227 17.66 -5.70 -23.32
C ALA A 227 16.32 -5.62 -22.55
N ILE A 228 15.36 -6.51 -22.84
CA ILE A 228 14.08 -6.61 -22.11
C ILE A 228 14.32 -6.87 -20.63
N LEU A 229 15.15 -7.88 -20.31
CA LEU A 229 15.44 -8.22 -18.91
C LEU A 229 16.17 -7.09 -18.18
N THR A 230 17.11 -6.44 -18.85
CA THR A 230 17.87 -5.33 -18.26
C THR A 230 16.98 -4.11 -18.01
N ASP A 231 16.09 -3.79 -18.95
CA ASP A 231 15.11 -2.71 -18.78
C ASP A 231 14.15 -3.00 -17.63
N PHE A 232 13.64 -4.24 -17.54
CA PHE A 232 12.75 -4.65 -16.45
C PHE A 232 13.42 -4.49 -15.07
N ILE A 233 14.69 -4.88 -14.95
CA ILE A 233 15.49 -4.67 -13.74
C ILE A 233 15.64 -3.17 -13.43
N GLN A 234 15.90 -2.34 -14.44
CA GLN A 234 16.05 -0.89 -14.26
C GLN A 234 14.74 -0.23 -13.82
N VAL A 235 13.59 -0.68 -14.35
CA VAL A 235 12.27 -0.19 -13.93
C VAL A 235 12.00 -0.56 -12.47
N LEU A 236 12.26 -1.80 -12.05
CA LEU A 236 12.11 -2.20 -10.64
C LEU A 236 13.01 -1.39 -9.71
N PHE A 237 14.25 -1.15 -10.12
CA PHE A 237 15.18 -0.33 -9.36
C PHE A 237 14.69 1.12 -9.23
N LEU A 238 14.17 1.70 -10.32
CA LEU A 238 13.59 3.05 -10.33
C LEU A 238 12.34 3.14 -9.43
N ILE A 239 11.48 2.12 -9.43
CA ILE A 239 10.33 2.05 -8.50
C ILE A 239 10.81 2.11 -7.05
N GLY A 240 11.86 1.37 -6.70
CA GLY A 240 12.46 1.44 -5.35
C GLY A 240 13.00 2.82 -5.00
N GLN A 241 13.63 3.52 -5.95
CA GLN A 241 14.11 4.89 -5.74
C GLN A 241 12.97 5.89 -5.54
N LEU A 242 11.92 5.79 -6.35
CA LEU A 242 10.73 6.64 -6.25
C LEU A 242 9.97 6.38 -4.95
N ALA A 243 9.90 5.13 -4.51
CA ALA A 243 9.27 4.72 -3.28
C ALA A 243 9.86 5.44 -2.05
N VAL A 244 11.20 5.48 -1.93
CA VAL A 244 11.89 6.21 -0.85
C VAL A 244 11.54 7.71 -0.87
N LEU A 245 11.23 8.25 -2.05
CA LEU A 245 10.79 9.64 -2.24
C LEU A 245 9.26 9.81 -2.15
N ASN A 246 8.53 8.81 -1.67
CA ASN A 246 7.07 8.79 -1.52
C ASN A 246 6.27 8.87 -2.82
N ILE A 247 6.85 8.38 -3.92
CA ILE A 247 6.16 8.23 -5.20
C ILE A 247 5.95 6.74 -5.45
N PHE A 248 4.69 6.30 -5.45
CA PHE A 248 4.31 4.90 -5.63
C PHE A 248 2.96 4.77 -6.35
N LEU A 249 2.64 3.56 -6.81
CA LEU A 249 1.55 3.31 -7.76
C LEU A 249 0.16 3.34 -7.12
N GLY A 250 0.00 2.70 -5.96
CA GLY A 250 -1.31 2.35 -5.40
C GLY A 250 -2.13 3.51 -4.86
N GLY A 251 -1.61 4.75 -4.95
CA GLY A 251 -2.07 5.86 -4.12
C GLY A 251 -2.00 5.49 -2.64
N GLY A 252 -2.54 6.31 -1.76
CA GLY A 252 -2.70 5.81 -0.40
C GLY A 252 -3.82 6.38 0.40
N GLU A 253 -4.32 5.49 1.24
CA GLU A 253 -5.26 5.77 2.31
C GLU A 253 -4.53 6.65 3.34
N ARG A 254 -5.20 7.73 3.74
CA ARG A 254 -4.69 8.62 4.77
C ARG A 254 -4.88 7.95 6.12
N PHE A 255 -3.78 7.55 6.73
CA PHE A 255 -3.77 7.04 8.09
C PHE A 255 -3.31 8.15 9.04
N VAL A 256 -4.20 8.53 9.96
CA VAL A 256 -3.91 9.50 11.02
C VAL A 256 -3.38 8.72 12.21
N TYR A 257 -2.13 8.99 12.60
CA TYR A 257 -1.51 8.34 13.75
C TYR A 257 -1.53 9.21 15.01
N ASP A 258 -1.84 10.50 14.87
CA ASP A 258 -1.96 11.44 15.97
C ASP A 258 -3.15 12.39 15.72
N ASP A 259 -4.08 12.42 16.68
CA ASP A 259 -5.26 13.29 16.67
C ASP A 259 -4.92 14.73 17.14
N GLY A 260 -3.68 14.97 17.57
CA GLY A 260 -3.13 16.27 17.95
C GLY A 260 -2.97 17.23 16.75
N PRO A 261 -3.19 18.54 16.95
CA PRO A 261 -2.92 19.55 15.92
C PRO A 261 -1.43 19.91 15.82
N PRO A 262 -0.82 19.96 14.62
CA PRO A 262 -1.41 19.65 13.31
C PRO A 262 -1.54 18.14 13.08
N GLN A 263 -2.70 17.70 12.57
CA GLN A 263 -2.96 16.28 12.30
C GLN A 263 -1.88 15.70 11.40
N GLN A 264 -1.08 14.79 11.95
CA GLN A 264 -0.04 14.11 11.21
C GLN A 264 -0.66 12.88 10.54
N PHE A 265 -0.43 12.77 9.24
CA PHE A 265 -0.95 11.66 8.45
C PHE A 265 0.13 11.02 7.61
N MET A 266 -0.03 9.73 7.42
CA MET A 266 0.79 8.90 6.58
C MET A 266 -0.06 8.34 5.44
N THR A 267 0.50 8.35 4.24
CA THR A 267 -0.16 7.77 3.06
C THR A 267 0.25 6.30 2.98
N LEU A 268 -0.68 5.40 3.25
CA LEU A 268 -0.45 3.95 3.22
C LEU A 268 -0.96 3.36 1.91
N THR A 269 -0.18 2.46 1.31
CA THR A 269 -0.64 1.79 0.10
C THR A 269 -1.93 0.99 0.33
N MET A 270 -2.84 1.14 -0.62
CA MET A 270 -4.06 0.36 -0.70
C MET A 270 -3.87 -1.03 -1.29
N THR A 271 -2.91 -1.18 -2.21
CA THR A 271 -2.72 -2.43 -2.95
C THR A 271 -1.65 -3.34 -2.34
N GLY A 272 -0.91 -2.83 -1.35
CA GLY A 272 0.23 -3.52 -0.74
C GLY A 272 1.45 -3.57 -1.64
N GLU A 273 1.51 -2.80 -2.73
CA GLU A 273 2.65 -2.83 -3.63
C GLU A 273 3.93 -2.39 -2.91
N TRP A 274 5.04 -3.04 -3.24
CA TRP A 274 6.27 -2.92 -2.46
C TRP A 274 6.83 -1.50 -2.45
N GLY A 275 6.59 -0.71 -3.51
CA GLY A 275 6.94 0.70 -3.54
C GLY A 275 6.19 1.52 -2.48
N GLY A 276 4.90 1.28 -2.29
CA GLY A 276 4.14 1.93 -1.22
C GLY A 276 4.59 1.50 0.17
N MET A 277 4.93 0.22 0.34
CA MET A 277 5.47 -0.31 1.60
C MET A 277 6.83 0.30 1.97
N ILE A 278 7.73 0.41 0.99
CA ILE A 278 9.03 1.09 1.16
C ILE A 278 8.81 2.57 1.51
N SER A 279 7.83 3.24 0.91
CA SER A 279 7.54 4.65 1.17
C SER A 279 7.22 4.89 2.65
N TYR A 280 6.20 4.24 3.20
CA TYR A 280 5.85 4.47 4.60
C TYR A 280 6.88 3.88 5.57
N GLY A 281 7.46 2.72 5.24
CA GLY A 281 8.50 2.09 6.06
C GLY A 281 9.77 2.95 6.15
N SER A 282 10.11 3.71 5.11
CA SER A 282 11.28 4.60 5.13
C SER A 282 11.15 5.76 6.12
N ARG A 283 9.93 6.24 6.35
CA ARG A 283 9.64 7.32 7.32
C ARG A 283 9.68 6.82 8.75
N ALA A 284 9.22 5.59 8.97
CA ALA A 284 9.18 4.97 10.28
C ALA A 284 10.38 4.04 10.55
N LEU A 285 11.49 4.16 9.80
CA LEU A 285 12.62 3.23 9.86
C LEU A 285 13.21 3.09 11.28
N ARG A 286 13.20 4.17 12.06
CA ARG A 286 13.72 4.14 13.44
C ARG A 286 12.81 3.41 14.41
N GLU A 287 11.50 3.44 14.16
CA GLU A 287 10.47 2.90 15.05
C GLU A 287 10.05 1.49 14.65
N TYR A 288 9.79 1.29 13.34
CA TYR A 288 9.24 0.07 12.76
C TYR A 288 10.09 -0.40 11.56
N PRO A 289 11.37 -0.76 11.80
CA PRO A 289 12.30 -1.10 10.73
C PRO A 289 11.86 -2.29 9.86
N TRP A 290 11.11 -3.25 10.41
CA TRP A 290 10.62 -4.42 9.65
C TRP A 290 9.75 -4.02 8.46
N LEU A 291 9.05 -2.89 8.51
CA LEU A 291 8.21 -2.39 7.40
C LEU A 291 9.04 -2.05 6.16
N LEU A 292 10.16 -1.35 6.32
CA LEU A 292 11.06 -1.03 5.21
C LEU A 292 11.81 -2.29 4.73
N PHE A 293 12.39 -3.04 5.68
CA PHE A 293 13.29 -4.14 5.33
C PHE A 293 12.56 -5.32 4.70
N SER A 294 11.31 -5.60 5.09
CA SER A 294 10.50 -6.66 4.48
C SER A 294 10.24 -6.37 2.99
N ALA A 295 9.70 -5.19 2.66
CA ALA A 295 9.45 -4.80 1.27
C ALA A 295 10.73 -4.58 0.46
N GLY A 296 11.75 -3.98 1.07
CA GLY A 296 13.08 -3.81 0.46
C GLY A 296 13.74 -5.14 0.12
N LEU A 297 13.60 -6.15 0.99
CA LEU A 297 14.12 -7.49 0.76
C LEU A 297 13.46 -8.15 -0.46
N PHE A 298 12.13 -8.13 -0.57
CA PHE A 298 11.41 -8.72 -1.70
C PHE A 298 11.75 -8.05 -3.04
N LEU A 299 11.82 -6.71 -3.05
CA LEU A 299 12.24 -5.96 -4.24
C LEU A 299 13.68 -6.30 -4.63
N THR A 300 14.59 -6.35 -3.66
CA THR A 300 16.01 -6.66 -3.90
C THR A 300 16.20 -8.09 -4.39
N LEU A 301 15.54 -9.07 -3.76
CA LEU A 301 15.57 -10.47 -4.20
C LEU A 301 15.06 -10.60 -5.63
N SER A 302 13.98 -9.91 -5.99
CA SER A 302 13.44 -9.90 -7.35
C SER A 302 14.47 -9.38 -8.35
N ILE A 303 15.11 -8.25 -8.05
CA ILE A 303 16.18 -7.66 -8.87
C ILE A 303 17.37 -8.62 -9.01
N LEU A 304 17.78 -9.28 -7.91
CA LEU A 304 18.89 -10.23 -7.92
C LEU A 304 18.57 -11.49 -8.72
N ILE A 305 17.37 -12.06 -8.57
CA ILE A 305 16.91 -13.22 -9.34
C ILE A 305 16.92 -12.89 -10.83
N LEU A 306 16.35 -11.75 -11.22
CA LEU A 306 16.32 -11.29 -12.61
C LEU A 306 17.73 -11.00 -13.15
N SER A 307 18.58 -10.37 -12.35
CA SER A 307 19.98 -10.08 -12.73
C SER A 307 20.79 -11.36 -12.91
N PHE A 308 20.62 -12.32 -12.00
CA PHE A 308 21.25 -13.63 -12.09
C PHE A 308 20.77 -14.39 -13.32
N PHE A 309 19.45 -14.42 -13.56
CA PHE A 309 18.87 -15.02 -14.74
C PHE A 309 19.39 -14.39 -16.04
N SER A 310 19.37 -13.05 -16.12
CA SER A 310 19.88 -12.30 -17.27
C SER A 310 21.35 -12.64 -17.57
N LYS A 311 22.19 -12.71 -16.55
CA LYS A 311 23.61 -13.10 -16.68
C LYS A 311 23.77 -14.53 -17.19
N GLN A 312 22.99 -15.47 -16.67
CA GLN A 312 23.10 -16.88 -17.07
C GLN A 312 22.52 -17.13 -18.48
N LEU A 313 21.47 -16.40 -18.85
CA LEU A 313 20.95 -16.37 -20.21
C LEU A 313 21.99 -15.79 -21.18
N GLN A 314 22.64 -14.69 -20.80
CA GLN A 314 23.70 -14.07 -21.60
C GLN A 314 24.84 -15.04 -21.85
N LYS A 315 25.33 -15.77 -20.84
CA LYS A 315 26.39 -16.77 -21.03
C LYS A 315 25.99 -17.91 -21.97
N ARG A 316 24.73 -18.33 -21.94
CA ARG A 316 24.21 -19.40 -22.80
C ARG A 316 24.02 -18.97 -24.24
N LEU A 317 23.57 -17.73 -24.45
CA LEU A 317 23.29 -17.17 -25.78
C LEU A 317 24.51 -16.49 -26.41
N ALA A 318 25.51 -16.10 -25.62
CA ALA A 318 26.75 -15.51 -26.11
C ALA A 318 27.50 -16.53 -26.97
N ARG A 319 27.35 -16.39 -28.29
CA ARG A 319 28.22 -17.06 -29.25
C ARG A 319 29.61 -16.41 -29.17
N PRO A 320 30.70 -17.16 -28.91
CA PRO A 320 32.04 -16.62 -28.68
C PRO A 320 32.61 -15.72 -29.79
N TYR A 321 32.02 -15.70 -30.99
CA TYR A 321 32.60 -15.07 -32.19
C TYR A 321 31.95 -13.75 -32.63
N LEU A 322 30.84 -13.28 -32.02
CA LEU A 322 30.10 -12.10 -32.54
C LEU A 322 30.21 -10.83 -31.69
N TYR A 323 30.89 -10.87 -30.55
CA TYR A 323 30.97 -9.75 -29.62
C TYR A 323 32.43 -9.39 -29.29
N ARG A 324 33.09 -8.69 -30.24
CA ARG A 324 34.29 -7.87 -29.98
C ARG A 324 33.93 -6.39 -29.84
N THR A 325 32.72 -6.10 -29.37
CA THR A 325 32.37 -4.77 -28.85
C THR A 325 32.34 -4.88 -27.34
N LYS A 326 32.83 -3.83 -26.64
CA LYS A 326 33.01 -3.79 -25.19
C LYS A 326 31.88 -4.56 -24.49
N PRO A 327 32.17 -5.50 -23.56
CA PRO A 327 31.13 -6.17 -22.80
C PRO A 327 30.20 -5.08 -22.24
N LEU A 328 28.88 -5.28 -22.39
CA LEU A 328 27.87 -4.51 -21.66
C LEU A 328 28.43 -4.27 -20.27
N MET A 329 28.64 -2.99 -19.89
CA MET A 329 29.35 -2.64 -18.67
C MET A 329 28.89 -3.57 -17.56
N GLN A 330 29.83 -4.39 -17.07
CA GLN A 330 29.55 -5.28 -15.97
C GLN A 330 29.17 -4.39 -14.80
N ASN A 331 27.89 -4.37 -14.43
CA ASN A 331 27.42 -3.79 -13.17
C ASN A 331 27.93 -4.65 -12.00
N LYS A 332 29.25 -4.73 -11.82
CA LYS A 332 29.90 -5.30 -10.64
C LYS A 332 29.41 -4.67 -9.33
N PRO A 333 29.08 -3.36 -9.24
CA PRO A 333 28.54 -2.81 -7.99
C PRO A 333 27.16 -3.38 -7.64
N VAL A 334 26.24 -3.54 -8.61
CA VAL A 334 24.83 -3.91 -8.31
C VAL A 334 24.72 -5.28 -7.62
N MET A 335 25.52 -6.28 -8.00
CA MET A 335 25.47 -7.58 -7.33
C MET A 335 26.11 -7.56 -5.93
N ALA A 336 27.20 -6.82 -5.72
CA ALA A 336 27.85 -6.74 -4.42
C ALA A 336 26.98 -5.95 -3.41
N PHE A 337 26.41 -4.82 -3.85
CA PHE A 337 25.48 -4.03 -3.05
C PHE A 337 24.17 -4.80 -2.76
N GLY A 338 23.64 -5.54 -3.74
CA GLY A 338 22.41 -6.32 -3.55
C GLY A 338 22.57 -7.46 -2.54
N THR A 339 23.69 -8.21 -2.57
CA THR A 339 23.93 -9.28 -1.58
C THR A 339 24.16 -8.73 -0.17
N ALA A 340 24.84 -7.58 -0.04
CA ALA A 340 25.04 -6.91 1.24
C ALA A 340 23.71 -6.35 1.79
N ALA A 341 22.87 -5.79 0.92
CA ALA A 341 21.54 -5.30 1.28
C ALA A 341 20.64 -6.44 1.77
N VAL A 342 20.62 -7.59 1.08
CA VAL A 342 19.86 -8.78 1.53
C VAL A 342 20.35 -9.26 2.90
N ALA A 343 21.67 -9.39 3.08
CA ALA A 343 22.24 -9.80 4.36
C ALA A 343 21.88 -8.82 5.49
N ALA A 344 21.94 -7.51 5.24
CA ALA A 344 21.54 -6.49 6.20
C ALA A 344 20.04 -6.55 6.52
N CYS A 345 19.17 -6.69 5.51
CA CYS A 345 17.72 -6.83 5.74
C CYS A 345 17.41 -8.07 6.58
N VAL A 346 18.04 -9.22 6.27
CA VAL A 346 17.83 -10.47 7.01
C VAL A 346 18.36 -10.37 8.43
N LEU A 347 19.57 -9.83 8.63
CA LEU A 347 20.12 -9.62 9.96
C LEU A 347 19.22 -8.69 10.79
N ILE A 348 18.73 -7.61 10.21
CA ILE A 348 17.84 -6.69 10.92
C ILE A 348 16.50 -7.39 11.23
N LEU A 349 15.87 -8.08 10.27
CA LEU A 349 14.62 -8.82 10.54
C LEU A 349 14.76 -9.90 11.62
N VAL A 350 15.92 -10.57 11.71
CA VAL A 350 16.18 -11.64 12.68
C VAL A 350 16.58 -11.11 14.06
N PHE A 351 17.31 -9.99 14.12
CA PHE A 351 17.89 -9.45 15.36
C PHE A 351 17.14 -8.23 15.92
N LEU A 352 16.01 -7.81 15.33
CA LEU A 352 15.19 -6.75 15.90
C LEU A 352 14.55 -7.21 17.23
N PRO A 353 14.62 -6.38 18.29
CA PRO A 353 13.91 -6.66 19.52
C PRO A 353 12.41 -6.73 19.25
N ASN A 354 11.76 -7.76 19.81
CA ASN A 354 10.36 -8.13 19.59
C ASN A 354 9.35 -7.17 20.28
N LYS A 355 9.74 -5.92 20.53
CA LYS A 355 8.94 -4.95 21.29
C LYS A 355 8.78 -3.67 20.49
N SER A 356 7.53 -3.28 20.23
CA SER A 356 7.23 -2.00 19.57
C SER A 356 7.72 -0.85 20.46
N PRO A 357 8.29 0.23 19.91
CA PRO A 357 8.73 1.40 20.69
C PRO A 357 7.63 2.04 21.55
N THR A 358 6.36 1.80 21.22
CA THR A 358 5.18 2.21 22.02
C THR A 358 5.24 1.65 23.45
N VAL A 359 5.83 0.46 23.62
CA VAL A 359 6.12 -0.17 24.92
C VAL A 359 7.16 0.64 25.69
N ILE A 360 8.16 1.20 25.00
CA ILE A 360 9.31 1.89 25.60
C ILE A 360 8.92 3.29 26.08
N SER A 361 8.07 4.02 25.34
CA SER A 361 7.57 5.33 25.78
C SER A 361 6.53 5.21 26.91
N ALA A 362 5.66 4.19 26.88
CA ALA A 362 4.71 3.92 27.96
C ALA A 362 5.42 3.50 29.28
N THR A 363 6.55 2.80 29.20
CA THR A 363 7.33 2.41 30.39
C THR A 363 8.05 3.55 31.09
N ALA A 364 8.26 4.70 30.42
CA ALA A 364 9.13 5.74 30.94
C ALA A 364 8.42 6.79 31.82
N GLN A 365 7.09 6.74 31.99
CA GLN A 365 6.35 7.87 32.59
C GLN A 365 5.30 7.53 33.65
N VAL A 366 5.13 6.28 34.10
CA VAL A 366 4.07 5.98 35.07
C VAL A 366 4.62 5.92 36.49
N GLU A 367 4.67 7.08 37.15
CA GLU A 367 4.77 7.16 38.62
C GLU A 367 3.41 6.72 39.23
N GLU A 368 3.46 5.80 40.19
CA GLU A 368 2.29 5.12 40.79
C GLU A 368 1.23 6.10 41.36
N GLN A 369 1.65 7.30 41.77
CA GLN A 369 0.77 8.38 42.24
C GLN A 369 -0.10 9.03 41.15
N GLN A 370 0.36 9.02 39.89
CA GLN A 370 -0.34 9.66 38.78
C GLN A 370 -1.49 8.79 38.24
N VAL A 371 -1.37 7.47 38.41
CA VAL A 371 -2.40 6.47 38.04
C VAL A 371 -3.64 6.61 38.93
N ASP A 372 -3.45 6.80 40.24
CA ASP A 372 -4.56 6.97 41.19
C ASP A 372 -5.33 8.27 40.97
N LEU A 373 -4.64 9.34 40.57
CA LEU A 373 -5.26 10.61 40.22
C LEU A 373 -6.08 10.48 38.92
N MET A 374 -5.52 9.84 37.90
CA MET A 374 -6.23 9.56 36.64
C MET A 374 -7.45 8.64 36.85
N LYS A 375 -7.37 7.66 37.76
CA LYS A 375 -8.51 6.81 38.12
C LYS A 375 -9.67 7.62 38.72
N LYS A 376 -9.37 8.51 39.67
CA LYS A 376 -10.38 9.39 40.25
C LYS A 376 -11.01 10.33 39.22
N GLU A 377 -10.21 10.94 38.36
CA GLU A 377 -10.72 11.82 37.29
C GLU A 377 -11.59 11.05 36.29
N LEU A 378 -11.22 9.80 35.97
CA LEU A 378 -12.02 8.94 35.10
C LEU A 378 -13.34 8.53 35.74
N GLU A 379 -13.33 8.11 37.01
CA GLU A 379 -14.55 7.76 37.75
C GLU A 379 -15.51 8.96 37.81
N GLU A 380 -14.98 10.17 38.00
CA GLU A 380 -15.76 11.40 37.99
C GLU A 380 -16.33 11.72 36.58
N GLN A 381 -15.56 11.48 35.52
CA GLN A 381 -16.05 11.62 34.15
C GLN A 381 -17.13 10.60 33.79
N ILE A 382 -16.99 9.34 34.20
CA ILE A 382 -17.99 8.29 33.98
C ILE A 382 -19.29 8.67 34.69
N LYS A 383 -19.21 9.12 35.95
CA LYS A 383 -20.38 9.57 36.72
C LYS A 383 -21.08 10.77 36.08
N LYS A 384 -20.30 11.72 35.53
CA LYS A 384 -20.83 12.88 34.79
C LYS A 384 -21.47 12.47 33.46
N GLN A 385 -20.92 11.46 32.79
CA GLN A 385 -21.55 10.89 31.59
C GLN A 385 -22.86 10.16 31.93
N GLU A 386 -22.91 9.40 33.02
CA GLU A 386 -24.13 8.75 33.50
C GLU A 386 -25.28 9.74 33.74
N GLU A 387 -24.99 10.88 34.39
CA GLU A 387 -25.99 11.93 34.59
C GLU A 387 -26.49 12.53 33.27
N ARG A 388 -25.58 12.87 32.34
CA ARG A 388 -25.96 13.38 31.00
C ARG A 388 -26.75 12.36 30.19
N MET A 389 -26.45 11.07 30.33
CA MET A 389 -27.22 10.00 29.69
C MET A 389 -28.64 9.93 30.24
N LYS A 390 -28.82 10.02 31.57
CA LYS A 390 -30.16 10.08 32.18
C LYS A 390 -30.96 11.30 31.72
N GLU A 391 -30.32 12.47 31.63
CA GLU A 391 -30.96 13.70 31.14
C GLU A 391 -31.41 13.56 29.67
N THR A 392 -30.51 13.10 28.80
CA THR A 392 -30.79 12.91 27.37
C THR A 392 -31.94 11.92 27.15
N ALA A 393 -31.92 10.81 27.89
CA ALA A 393 -32.92 9.77 27.81
C ALA A 393 -34.30 10.26 28.33
N THR A 394 -34.32 11.08 29.38
CA THR A 394 -35.53 11.72 29.90
C THR A 394 -36.13 12.72 28.90
N ALA A 395 -35.29 13.49 28.20
CA ALA A 395 -35.70 14.44 27.18
C ALA A 395 -36.33 13.74 25.95
N ILE A 396 -35.76 12.61 25.52
CA ILE A 396 -36.30 11.79 24.42
C ILE A 396 -37.73 11.32 24.75
N ILE A 397 -37.98 10.81 25.96
CA ILE A 397 -39.33 10.37 26.35
C ILE A 397 -40.33 11.52 26.40
N LYS A 398 -39.96 12.65 27.02
CA LYS A 398 -40.87 13.78 27.15
C LYS A 398 -41.39 14.20 25.78
N ASN A 399 -40.51 14.25 24.79
CA ASN A 399 -40.89 14.71 23.47
C ASN A 399 -41.57 13.62 22.61
N LEU A 400 -41.29 12.33 22.85
CA LEU A 400 -42.05 11.21 22.28
C LEU A 400 -43.49 11.15 22.81
N LYS A 401 -43.70 11.40 24.10
CA LYS A 401 -45.04 11.44 24.73
C LYS A 401 -45.88 12.63 24.30
N ASP A 402 -45.24 13.75 24.00
CA ASP A 402 -45.89 14.97 23.53
C ASP A 402 -46.24 14.91 22.02
N ASP A 403 -45.98 13.78 21.33
CA ASP A 403 -46.21 13.58 19.89
C ASP A 403 -45.46 14.59 18.98
N LYS A 404 -44.35 15.15 19.49
CA LYS A 404 -43.57 16.23 18.83
C LYS A 404 -42.52 15.72 17.84
N TRP A 405 -42.48 14.41 17.54
CA TRP A 405 -41.42 13.78 16.74
C TRP A 405 -41.96 13.22 15.44
N SER A 406 -41.70 13.91 14.33
CA SER A 406 -42.03 13.43 12.98
C SER A 406 -40.92 12.54 12.38
N TYR A 407 -39.67 12.73 12.82
CA TYR A 407 -38.49 11.93 12.48
C TYR A 407 -37.37 12.20 13.49
N ALA A 408 -36.41 11.28 13.63
CA ALA A 408 -35.21 11.49 14.45
C ALA A 408 -34.00 11.69 13.54
N GLN A 409 -33.24 12.77 13.75
CA GLN A 409 -31.99 13.04 13.06
C GLN A 409 -30.86 13.19 14.07
N ALA A 410 -29.82 12.36 13.94
CA ALA A 410 -28.65 12.47 14.79
C ALA A 410 -27.70 13.53 14.24
N TYR A 411 -27.51 14.63 14.98
CA TYR A 411 -26.44 15.59 14.72
C TYR A 411 -25.29 15.31 15.67
N ILE A 412 -24.07 15.26 15.11
CA ILE A 412 -22.86 15.27 15.93
C ILE A 412 -22.67 16.74 16.35
N TYR A 413 -23.04 17.08 17.59
CA TYR A 413 -22.76 18.40 18.14
C TYR A 413 -21.26 18.47 18.50
N ILE A 414 -20.51 19.21 17.69
CA ILE A 414 -19.09 19.53 17.94
C ILE A 414 -19.05 21.00 18.36
N GLU A 415 -18.42 21.28 19.50
CA GLU A 415 -18.26 22.64 20.05
C GLU A 415 -17.91 23.68 18.97
N PRO A 416 -18.52 24.88 18.99
CA PRO A 416 -18.28 25.91 18.00
C PRO A 416 -16.85 26.46 18.15
N GLY A 417 -15.95 26.04 17.26
CA GLY A 417 -14.56 26.50 17.23
C GLY A 417 -13.60 25.68 16.35
N LYS A 418 -13.98 24.45 15.94
CA LYS A 418 -13.16 23.62 15.04
C LYS A 418 -13.95 23.16 13.82
N ASN A 419 -13.64 23.78 12.68
CA ASN A 419 -14.19 23.55 11.34
C ASN A 419 -13.25 22.53 10.60
N ARG A 420 -13.63 21.57 9.73
CA ARG A 420 -14.85 21.25 8.95
C ARG A 420 -14.93 19.77 8.56
N SER A 421 -16.17 19.38 8.22
CA SER A 421 -16.65 18.34 7.30
C SER A 421 -16.73 16.87 7.73
N PHE A 422 -17.89 16.47 8.25
CA PHE A 422 -18.52 15.18 7.91
C PHE A 422 -20.02 15.37 7.66
N MET A 423 -20.51 14.75 6.60
CA MET A 423 -21.82 14.98 5.98
C MET A 423 -23.00 14.56 6.85
N SER A 424 -23.95 15.48 6.98
CA SER A 424 -25.36 15.22 7.24
C SER A 424 -25.97 14.54 6.00
N ASN A 425 -26.27 13.25 6.03
CA ASN A 425 -27.12 12.63 5.01
C ASN A 425 -27.79 11.33 5.47
N TYR A 426 -28.14 11.22 6.75
CA TYR A 426 -29.13 10.24 7.17
C TYR A 426 -30.47 10.98 7.23
N LYS A 427 -31.30 10.80 6.19
CA LYS A 427 -32.71 11.20 6.17
C LYS A 427 -33.62 10.14 6.79
N GLU A 428 -33.08 8.96 7.08
CA GLU A 428 -33.80 7.83 7.66
C GLU A 428 -33.22 7.52 9.04
N PRO A 429 -34.06 7.21 10.04
CA PRO A 429 -33.58 6.77 11.35
C PRO A 429 -32.73 5.50 11.24
N PHE A 430 -31.86 5.25 12.22
CA PHE A 430 -31.19 3.96 12.29
C PHE A 430 -32.25 2.86 12.46
N ALA A 431 -32.13 1.74 11.73
CA ALA A 431 -33.11 0.65 11.73
C ALA A 431 -33.65 0.19 13.11
N PRO A 432 -32.87 0.20 14.22
CA PRO A 432 -33.39 -0.09 15.55
C PRO A 432 -34.43 0.93 16.06
N PHE A 433 -34.34 2.19 15.65
CA PHE A 433 -35.24 3.27 16.07
C PHE A 433 -36.61 3.20 15.36
N ASP A 434 -36.64 2.81 14.08
CA ASP A 434 -37.88 2.66 13.33
C ASP A 434 -38.74 1.51 13.88
N ASP A 435 -38.11 0.41 14.27
CA ASP A 435 -38.79 -0.74 14.90
C ASP A 435 -39.44 -0.33 16.23
N TRP A 436 -38.76 0.49 17.03
CA TRP A 436 -39.29 0.99 18.30
C TRP A 436 -40.49 1.94 18.09
N LEU A 437 -40.39 2.84 17.12
CA LEU A 437 -41.46 3.78 16.81
C LEU A 437 -42.71 3.04 16.30
N GLN A 438 -42.53 1.98 15.50
CA GLN A 438 -43.64 1.14 15.04
C GLN A 438 -44.29 0.38 16.20
N LYS A 439 -43.51 -0.20 17.11
CA LYS A 439 -44.04 -0.92 18.28
C LYS A 439 -44.74 0.00 19.27
N LEU A 440 -44.23 1.20 19.53
CA LEU A 440 -44.93 2.21 20.35
C LEU A 440 -46.27 2.61 19.71
N LYS A 441 -46.29 2.83 18.39
CA LYS A 441 -47.55 3.08 17.64
C LYS A 441 -48.50 1.88 17.64
N ALA A 442 -48.00 0.67 17.87
CA ALA A 442 -48.79 -0.56 17.97
C ALA A 442 -49.35 -0.84 19.38
N GLY A 443 -49.28 0.13 20.31
CA GLY A 443 -49.93 0.04 21.62
C GLY A 443 -49.09 -0.62 22.72
N TYR A 444 -47.76 -0.65 22.57
CA TYR A 444 -46.87 -1.07 23.65
C TYR A 444 -46.77 0.02 24.73
N GLU A 445 -46.91 -0.38 26.00
CA GLU A 445 -46.78 0.52 27.14
C GLU A 445 -45.36 0.48 27.72
N LEU A 446 -44.78 1.65 28.02
CA LEU A 446 -43.49 1.74 28.69
C LEU A 446 -43.62 1.33 30.16
N VAL A 447 -42.87 0.31 30.59
CA VAL A 447 -42.90 -0.22 31.98
C VAL A 447 -41.79 0.40 32.82
N GLU A 448 -40.56 0.41 32.30
CA GLU A 448 -39.37 0.92 32.99
C GLU A 448 -38.41 1.47 31.94
N PHE A 449 -37.80 2.61 32.20
CA PHE A 449 -36.83 3.21 31.27
C PHE A 449 -35.69 3.85 32.04
N GLY A 450 -34.47 3.71 31.53
CA GLY A 450 -33.31 4.35 32.13
C GLY A 450 -32.63 3.48 33.19
N ALA A 451 -32.93 2.18 33.23
CA ALA A 451 -32.07 1.23 33.90
C ALA A 451 -30.74 1.23 33.12
N ILE A 452 -29.73 1.84 33.72
CA ILE A 452 -28.38 1.81 33.17
C ILE A 452 -27.86 0.41 33.43
N THR A 453 -27.78 -0.37 32.37
CA THR A 453 -27.21 -1.71 32.44
C THR A 453 -25.84 -1.71 31.79
N ARG A 454 -25.05 -2.70 32.19
CA ARG A 454 -23.72 -2.93 31.66
C ARG A 454 -23.88 -3.74 30.37
N SER A 455 -23.38 -3.22 29.26
CA SER A 455 -23.38 -3.92 27.99
C SER A 455 -22.49 -5.15 28.06
N GLU A 456 -22.85 -6.21 27.33
CA GLU A 456 -21.98 -7.38 27.15
C GLU A 456 -20.68 -7.03 26.37
N LYS A 457 -20.69 -5.90 25.65
CA LYS A 457 -19.49 -5.35 25.00
C LYS A 457 -18.72 -4.47 26.00
N ARG A 458 -17.50 -4.88 26.31
CA ARG A 458 -16.60 -4.20 27.23
C ARG A 458 -15.54 -3.41 26.47
N ILE A 459 -15.21 -2.22 26.96
CA ILE A 459 -14.03 -1.47 26.53
C ILE A 459 -12.99 -1.62 27.63
N THR A 460 -11.78 -2.04 27.27
CA THR A 460 -10.72 -2.26 28.24
C THR A 460 -9.88 -0.98 28.38
N TRP A 461 -9.81 -0.42 29.59
CA TRP A 461 -9.08 0.82 29.90
C TRP A 461 -7.56 0.60 30.00
N PHE A 462 -6.80 1.70 30.13
CA PHE A 462 -5.33 1.73 30.12
C PHE A 462 -4.65 0.90 31.22
N ASP A 463 -5.36 0.50 32.27
CA ASP A 463 -4.86 -0.34 33.36
C ASP A 463 -5.42 -1.78 33.33
N GLY A 464 -6.16 -2.13 32.27
CA GLY A 464 -6.80 -3.44 32.13
C GLY A 464 -8.16 -3.55 32.81
N THR A 465 -8.71 -2.45 33.34
CA THR A 465 -10.09 -2.44 33.84
C THR A 465 -11.05 -2.57 32.68
N GLU A 466 -11.90 -3.60 32.73
CA GLU A 466 -13.01 -3.70 31.78
C GLU A 466 -14.08 -2.69 32.19
N ILE A 467 -14.20 -1.62 31.39
CA ILE A 467 -15.29 -0.68 31.51
C ILE A 467 -16.43 -1.24 30.68
N ASP A 468 -17.46 -1.71 31.37
CA ASP A 468 -18.71 -2.06 30.74
C ASP A 468 -19.26 -0.82 30.04
N LEU A 469 -19.53 -0.92 28.74
CA LEU A 469 -20.25 0.16 28.05
C LEU A 469 -21.63 0.31 28.68
N LEU A 470 -21.99 1.52 29.04
CA LEU A 470 -23.29 1.78 29.61
C LEU A 470 -24.32 1.77 28.47
N GLN A 471 -25.33 0.93 28.62
CA GLN A 471 -26.46 0.88 27.72
C GLN A 471 -27.72 1.25 28.49
N ILE A 472 -28.63 1.91 27.80
CA ILE A 472 -29.92 2.25 28.37
C ILE A 472 -30.84 1.07 28.10
N GLU A 473 -31.30 0.43 29.16
CA GLU A 473 -32.37 -0.58 29.07
C GLU A 473 -33.73 0.12 29.12
N ILE A 474 -34.58 -0.29 28.19
CA ILE A 474 -35.96 0.15 28.01
C ILE A 474 -36.85 -1.07 28.12
N LYS A 475 -37.62 -1.20 29.19
CA LYS A 475 -38.61 -2.27 29.33
C LYS A 475 -39.97 -1.76 28.87
N VAL A 476 -40.55 -2.48 27.92
CA VAL A 476 -41.92 -2.23 27.44
C VAL A 476 -42.79 -3.45 27.67
N LYS A 477 -44.11 -3.22 27.66
CA LYS A 477 -45.13 -4.26 27.76
C LYS A 477 -46.01 -4.20 26.52
N GLY A 478 -46.06 -5.29 25.79
CA GLY A 478 -46.93 -5.44 24.64
C GLY A 478 -48.40 -5.57 25.04
N PRO A 479 -49.33 -5.40 24.08
CA PRO A 479 -50.78 -5.49 24.31
C PRO A 479 -51.24 -6.87 24.84
N ASN A 480 -50.46 -7.92 24.64
CA ASN A 480 -50.72 -9.28 25.17
C ASN A 480 -50.13 -9.52 26.58
N GLY A 481 -49.56 -8.48 27.20
CA GLY A 481 -48.97 -8.56 28.54
C GLY A 481 -47.52 -9.03 28.60
N GLU A 482 -46.91 -9.35 27.45
CA GLU A 482 -45.50 -9.73 27.32
C GLU A 482 -44.59 -8.54 27.62
N GLN A 483 -43.54 -8.75 28.41
CA GLN A 483 -42.53 -7.73 28.70
C GLN A 483 -41.29 -7.97 27.83
N GLU A 484 -40.83 -6.93 27.14
CA GLU A 484 -39.59 -6.95 26.37
C GLU A 484 -38.61 -5.90 26.92
N SER A 485 -37.32 -6.27 27.00
CA SER A 485 -36.22 -5.34 27.27
C SER A 485 -35.52 -4.97 25.98
N TRP A 486 -35.48 -3.69 25.65
CA TRP A 486 -34.77 -3.13 24.51
C TRP A 486 -33.50 -2.40 24.98
N LEU A 487 -32.37 -2.66 24.32
CA LEU A 487 -31.07 -2.15 24.73
C LEU A 487 -30.59 -1.07 23.75
N LEU A 488 -30.28 0.13 24.26
CA LEU A 488 -29.68 1.20 23.48
C LEU A 488 -28.17 1.29 23.76
N PRO A 489 -27.31 0.88 22.82
CA PRO A 489 -25.87 1.08 22.96
C PRO A 489 -25.53 2.55 22.72
N MET A 490 -25.09 3.26 23.77
CA MET A 490 -24.56 4.62 23.64
C MET A 490 -23.04 4.57 23.54
N ASN A 491 -22.50 4.77 22.33
CA ASN A 491 -21.05 4.84 22.14
C ASN A 491 -20.57 6.20 22.65
N GLY A 492 -19.64 6.20 23.61
CA GLY A 492 -19.32 7.26 24.58
C GLY A 492 -18.83 8.63 24.09
N ASN A 493 -19.18 9.05 22.87
CA ASN A 493 -18.96 10.41 22.35
C ASN A 493 -20.06 10.89 21.39
N ARG A 494 -21.21 10.21 21.31
CA ARG A 494 -22.30 10.58 20.38
C ARG A 494 -23.50 11.11 21.15
N ALA A 495 -23.60 12.44 21.22
CA ALA A 495 -24.84 13.11 21.61
C ALA A 495 -25.96 12.72 20.64
N VAL A 496 -27.06 12.20 21.18
CA VAL A 496 -28.30 12.02 20.42
C VAL A 496 -29.15 13.27 20.62
N GLY A 497 -28.97 14.24 19.71
CA GLY A 497 -30.00 15.22 19.29
C GLY A 497 -30.22 16.46 20.17
N GLU A 498 -30.04 17.62 19.54
CA GLU A 498 -30.70 18.89 19.88
C GLU A 498 -32.04 18.95 19.11
N VAL A 499 -33.12 19.38 19.76
CA VAL A 499 -34.46 19.47 19.18
C VAL A 499 -34.57 20.81 18.44
N THR A 500 -34.81 20.79 17.13
CA THR A 500 -35.27 22.00 16.40
C THR A 500 -36.69 21.78 15.91
N ASN A 501 -37.60 22.60 16.41
CA ASN A 501 -38.94 22.75 15.88
C ASN A 501 -38.82 23.59 14.59
N PRO A 502 -39.34 23.15 13.42
CA PRO A 502 -39.22 23.92 12.18
C PRO A 502 -39.81 25.34 12.28
N ASP A 503 -40.73 25.56 13.23
CA ASP A 503 -41.41 26.83 13.45
C ASP A 503 -40.87 27.65 14.63
N ASP A 504 -39.87 27.16 15.36
CA ASP A 504 -39.32 27.90 16.51
C ASP A 504 -37.78 27.91 16.47
N ASN A 505 -37.25 29.08 16.10
CA ASN A 505 -35.84 29.32 15.83
C ASN A 505 -35.08 29.60 17.16
N LYS A 506 -35.07 28.63 18.08
CA LYS A 506 -34.25 28.64 19.30
C LYS A 506 -33.65 27.30 19.62
#